data_AF-A0A497L543-F1
#
_entry.id   AF-A0A497L543-F1
#
_cell.length_a   1.000
_cell.length_b   1.000
_cell.length_c   1.000
_cell.angle_alpha   90.00
_cell.angle_beta   90.00
_cell.angle_gamma   90.00
#
_symmetry.space_group_name_H-M   'P 1'
#
loop_
_entity.id
_entity.type
_entity.pdbx_description
1 polymer ?
#
loop_
_entity_poly.entity_id
_entity_poly.type
_entity_poly.pdbx_seq_one_letter_code
_entity_poly.pdbx_strand_id
1 'polypeptide(L)' 'MIFSSADAAAVELTRYPEGLASALEKIMKRNQGKMDVSEAVSHLFFVDPNRSPLDALYATHPPIEERIRRLRAM' A
#
# COMPACT_ATOMS: atom_id res chain seq x y z
N MET A 1 -9.39 -13.31 -4.44
CA MET A 1 -8.50 -13.72 -3.34
C MET A 1 -7.07 -13.91 -3.84
N ILE A 2 -6.42 -12.86 -4.32
CA ILE A 2 -5.01 -12.97 -4.76
C ILE A 2 -4.16 -12.46 -3.59
N PHE A 3 -3.33 -13.32 -3.00
CA PHE A 3 -2.13 -12.85 -2.31
C PHE A 3 -1.31 -12.10 -3.36
N SER A 4 -0.87 -10.87 -3.11
CA SER A 4 0.04 -10.24 -4.06
C SER A 4 1.26 -11.18 -4.13
N SER A 5 1.48 -11.80 -5.29
CA SER A 5 2.55 -12.80 -5.48
C SER A 5 3.91 -12.24 -5.08
N ALA A 6 4.04 -10.92 -5.19
CA ALA A 6 5.18 -10.15 -4.73
C ALA A 6 5.39 -10.20 -3.21
N ASP A 7 4.35 -10.14 -2.38
CA ASP A 7 4.52 -10.19 -0.92
C ASP A 7 5.03 -11.56 -0.47
N ALA A 8 4.46 -12.64 -1.03
CA ALA A 8 4.90 -14.00 -0.74
C ALA A 8 6.36 -14.22 -1.18
N ALA A 9 6.71 -13.79 -2.39
CA ALA A 9 8.08 -13.88 -2.89
C ALA A 9 9.06 -13.05 -2.04
N ALA A 10 8.68 -11.85 -1.62
CA ALA A 10 9.50 -11.02 -0.75
C ALA A 10 9.74 -11.68 0.62
N VAL A 11 8.72 -12.31 1.20
CA VAL A 11 8.86 -13.09 2.44
C VAL A 11 9.72 -14.33 2.24
N GLU A 12 9.60 -15.02 1.11
CA GLU A 12 10.44 -16.19 0.81
C GLU A 12 11.92 -15.82 0.72
N LEU A 13 12.23 -14.72 0.03
CA LEU A 13 13.59 -14.22 -0.16
C LEU A 13 14.20 -13.68 1.13
N THR A 14 13.44 -12.91 1.91
CA THR A 14 13.95 -12.21 3.10
C THR A 14 13.79 -13.03 4.38
N ARG A 15 12.89 -14.02 4.37
CA ARG A 15 12.46 -14.80 5.54
C ARG A 15 11.96 -13.91 6.69
N TYR A 16 11.47 -12.70 6.37
CA TYR A 16 11.10 -11.69 7.38
C TYR A 16 9.76 -11.01 7.09
N PRO A 17 8.63 -11.69 7.36
CA PRO A 17 7.30 -11.16 7.09
C PRO A 17 6.95 -9.90 7.89
N GLU A 18 7.37 -9.82 9.16
CA GLU A 18 7.10 -8.64 10.00
C GLU A 18 7.82 -7.38 9.47
N GLY A 19 9.02 -7.53 8.88
CA GLY A 19 9.72 -6.41 8.25
C GLY A 19 8.91 -5.80 7.10
N LEU A 20 8.30 -6.65 6.27
CA LEU A 20 7.44 -6.21 5.17
C LEU A 20 6.12 -5.61 5.69
N ALA A 21 5.51 -6.21 6.72
CA ALA A 21 4.31 -5.67 7.35
C ALA A 21 4.57 -4.25 7.92
N SER A 22 5.68 -4.06 8.61
CA SER A 22 6.11 -2.75 9.15
C SER A 22 6.35 -1.72 8.04
N ALA A 23 6.96 -2.12 6.93
CA ALA A 23 7.17 -1.24 5.78
C ALA A 23 5.84 -0.78 5.16
N LEU A 24 4.89 -1.69 4.97
CA LEU A 24 3.55 -1.37 4.47
C LEU A 24 2.79 -0.45 5.43
N GLU A 25 2.92 -0.67 6.74
CA GLU A 25 2.31 0.20 7.74
C GLU A 25 2.86 1.64 7.68
N LYS A 26 4.17 1.80 7.45
CA LYS A 26 4.80 3.12 7.26
C LYS A 26 4.29 3.82 6.00
N ILE A 27 4.12 3.08 4.90
CA ILE A 27 3.55 3.62 3.64
C ILE A 27 2.11 4.06 3.88
N MET A 28 1.31 3.22 4.53
CA MET A 28 -0.09 3.53 4.85
C MET A 28 -0.21 4.81 5.66
N LYS A 29 0.60 4.98 6.72
CA LYS A 29 0.59 6.19 7.57
C LYS A 29 1.01 7.45 6.83
N ARG A 30 1.97 7.35 5.90
CA ARG A 30 2.46 8.50 5.12
C ARG A 30 1.51 8.91 3.99
N ASN A 31 0.58 8.04 3.61
CA ASN A 31 -0.43 8.26 2.59
C ASN A 31 -1.78 8.72 3.19
N GLN A 32 -1.74 9.43 4.33
CA GLN A 32 -2.93 9.93 5.00
C GLN A 32 -3.01 11.45 4.88
N GLY A 33 -3.88 11.91 4.00
CA GLY A 33 -4.28 13.31 3.91
C GLY A 33 -4.60 13.73 2.50
N LYS A 34 -5.75 14.40 2.31
CA LYS A 34 -5.92 15.28 1.16
C LYS A 34 -4.93 16.42 1.34
N MET A 35 -3.97 16.51 0.43
CA MET A 35 -3.12 17.70 0.36
C MET A 35 -3.82 18.69 -0.55
N ASP A 36 -4.02 19.92 -0.08
CA ASP A 36 -4.58 20.99 -0.90
C ASP A 36 -3.52 21.44 -1.92
N VAL A 37 -3.50 20.77 -3.07
CA VAL A 37 -2.54 21.01 -4.16
C VAL A 37 -3.28 21.14 -5.47
N SER A 38 -2.81 22.05 -6.31
CA SER A 38 -3.34 22.20 -7.66
C SER A 38 -3.16 20.92 -8.47
N GLU A 39 -4.17 20.57 -9.27
CA GLU A 39 -4.11 19.44 -10.22
C GLU A 39 -2.93 19.58 -11.19
N ALA A 40 -2.52 20.80 -11.51
CA ALA A 40 -1.36 21.07 -12.35
C ALA A 40 -0.02 20.62 -11.76
N VAL A 41 0.05 20.31 -10.47
CA VAL A 41 1.28 19.82 -9.80
C VAL A 41 1.10 18.48 -9.11
N SER A 42 -0.11 17.90 -9.09
CA SER A 42 -0.41 16.64 -8.40
C SER A 42 0.45 15.48 -8.91
N HIS A 43 0.76 15.46 -10.20
CA HIS A 43 1.60 14.44 -10.85
C HIS A 43 3.09 14.49 -10.44
N LEU A 44 3.52 15.54 -9.73
CA LEU A 44 4.87 15.64 -9.16
C LEU A 44 4.98 14.96 -7.78
N PHE A 45 3.85 14.59 -7.17
CA PHE A 45 3.84 13.96 -5.84
C PHE A 45 3.96 12.45 -5.94
N PHE A 46 4.76 11.86 -5.05
CA PHE A 46 4.87 10.41 -4.91
C PHE A 46 3.60 9.76 -4.33
N VAL A 47 2.73 10.57 -3.73
CA VAL A 47 1.46 10.15 -3.14
C VAL A 47 0.37 10.95 -3.83
N ASP A 48 -0.69 10.27 -4.27
CA ASP A 48 -1.84 10.93 -4.88
C ASP A 48 -2.53 11.85 -3.85
N PRO A 49 -2.47 13.18 -4.04
CA PRO A 49 -3.09 14.13 -3.11
C PRO A 49 -4.62 14.14 -3.21
N ASN A 50 -5.18 13.61 -4.30
CA ASN A 50 -6.60 13.60 -4.63
C ASN A 50 -7.26 12.23 -4.42
N ARG A 51 -6.56 11.30 -3.74
CA ARG A 51 -7.01 9.93 -3.52
C ARG A 51 -8.47 9.86 -3.06
N SER A 52 -9.26 9.06 -3.79
CA SER A 52 -10.68 8.84 -3.55
C SER A 52 -10.92 7.43 -2.98
N PRO A 53 -11.91 7.23 -2.11
CA PRO A 53 -12.37 5.90 -1.74
C PRO A 53 -12.79 5.03 -2.94
N LEU A 54 -13.19 5.66 -4.06
CA LEU A 54 -13.56 4.97 -5.29
C LEU A 54 -12.38 4.34 -6.03
N ASP A 55 -11.15 4.78 -5.76
CA ASP A 55 -9.93 4.22 -6.38
C ASP A 55 -9.75 2.74 -6.01
N ALA A 56 -10.34 2.31 -4.88
CA ALA A 56 -10.38 0.91 -4.46
C ALA A 56 -11.10 0.00 -5.47
N LEU A 57 -12.03 0.52 -6.29
CA LEU A 57 -12.75 -0.26 -7.31
C LEU A 57 -11.85 -0.66 -8.48
N TYR A 58 -10.78 0.09 -8.72
CA TYR A 58 -9.80 -0.17 -9.78
C TYR A 58 -8.50 -0.78 -9.23
N ALA A 59 -8.48 -1.15 -7.95
CA ALA A 59 -7.30 -1.71 -7.31
C ALA A 59 -6.95 -3.08 -7.94
N THR A 60 -5.76 -3.16 -8.54
CA THR A 60 -5.19 -4.40 -9.10
C THR A 60 -4.61 -5.32 -8.02
N HIS A 61 -4.53 -4.83 -6.78
CA HIS A 61 -4.02 -5.56 -5.62
C HIS A 61 -5.00 -5.45 -4.44
N PRO A 62 -4.94 -6.40 -3.48
CA PRO A 62 -5.70 -6.29 -2.25
C PRO A 62 -5.36 -4.99 -1.49
N PRO A 63 -6.30 -4.46 -0.70
CA PRO A 63 -6.04 -3.35 0.20
C PRO A 63 -4.80 -3.58 1.09
N ILE A 64 -4.10 -2.49 1.42
CA ILE A 64 -2.83 -2.58 2.16
C ILE A 64 -3.03 -3.19 3.55
N GLU A 65 -4.16 -2.93 4.19
CA GLU A 65 -4.58 -3.48 5.48
C GLU A 65 -4.69 -5.01 5.42
N GLU A 66 -5.28 -5.52 4.34
CA GLU A 66 -5.42 -6.96 4.10
C GLU A 66 -4.05 -7.62 3.84
N ARG A 67 -3.14 -6.92 3.16
CA ARG A 67 -1.76 -7.39 2.97
C ARG A 67 -1.01 -7.48 4.30
N ILE A 68 -1.09 -6.44 5.13
CA ILE A 68 -0.49 -6.42 6.48
C ILE A 68 -1.04 -7.57 7.34
N ARG A 69 -2.36 -7.75 7.34
CA ARG A 69 -3.02 -8.82 8.10
C ARG A 69 -2.50 -10.20 7.70
N ARG A 70 -2.35 -10.45 6.40
CA ARG A 70 -1.81 -11.72 5.88
C ARG A 70 -0.36 -11.94 6.27
N LEU A 71 0.48 -10.91 6.16
CA LEU A 71 1.91 -11.00 6.52
C LEU A 71 2.11 -11.28 8.01
N ARG A 72 1.29 -10.67 8.88
CA ARG A 72 1.34 -10.94 10.33
C ARG A 72 0.78 -12.30 10.75
N ALA A 73 0.08 -12.99 9.85
CA ALA A 73 -0.44 -14.32 10.07
C ALA A 73 0.48 -15.44 9.50
N MET A 74 1.60 -15.07 8.86
CA MET A 74 2.65 -15.99 8.42
C MET A 74 3.66 -16.25 9.54
#